data_AF-A0A401NKY8-F1
#
_entry.id   AF-A0A401NKY8-F1
#
_cell.length_a   1.000
_cell.length_b   1.000
_cell.length_c   1.000
_cell.angle_alpha   90.00
_cell.angle_beta   90.00
_cell.angle_gamma   90.00
#
_symmetry.space_group_name_H-M   'P 1'
#
loop_
_entity.id
_entity.type
_entity.pdbx_description
1 polymer ?
#
loop_
_entity_poly.entity_id
_entity_poly.type
_entity_poly.pdbx_seq_one_letter_code
_entity_poly.pdbx_strand_id
1 'polypeptide(L)'
;GAFDLKKYYDLSNFNTLYLRVRGDGRPWMVNISSEMYFTHQKDDLYNYFLFTRGGPYWQDVKIPFSKFFLSSRGRIQDNQHPLWLDKINTIGFTLGDKVDGPFQLEIDFIAVCNDRAHTEEFAYEKYKRNPEV
;
A
#
# COMPACT_ATOMS: atom_id res chain seq x y z
N GLY A 1 -15.76 -15.06 18.20
CA GLY A 1 -17.14 -14.71 18.56
C GLY A 1 -18.04 -15.10 17.40
N ALA A 2 -19.33 -15.37 17.65
CA ALA A 2 -20.27 -15.71 16.60
C ALA A 2 -20.29 -14.60 15.53
N PHE A 3 -20.01 -14.99 14.28
CA PHE A 3 -19.68 -14.16 13.11
C PHE A 3 -18.30 -13.50 13.17
N ASP A 4 -17.42 -13.98 12.29
CA ASP A 4 -16.08 -13.46 12.02
C ASP A 4 -16.17 -12.07 11.34
N LEU A 5 -16.65 -11.08 12.10
CA LEU A 5 -16.73 -9.70 11.67
C LEU A 5 -15.29 -9.21 11.48
N LYS A 6 -14.86 -9.14 10.22
CA LYS A 6 -13.58 -8.55 9.87
C LYS A 6 -13.51 -7.13 10.43
N LYS A 7 -12.46 -6.87 11.20
CA LYS A 7 -12.25 -5.59 11.86
C LYS A 7 -11.59 -4.64 10.88
N TYR A 8 -12.29 -3.56 10.56
CA TYR A 8 -11.78 -2.52 9.68
C TYR A 8 -11.12 -1.40 10.49
N TYR A 9 -10.10 -0.80 9.91
CA TYR A 9 -9.45 0.40 10.43
C TYR A 9 -9.86 1.60 9.57
N ASP A 10 -10.48 2.58 10.20
CA ASP A 10 -10.77 3.88 9.57
C ASP A 10 -9.55 4.80 9.71
N LEU A 11 -8.88 5.01 8.59
CA LEU A 11 -7.71 5.86 8.44
C LEU A 11 -8.02 7.14 7.65
N SER A 12 -9.29 7.51 7.49
CA SER A 12 -9.72 8.67 6.69
C SER A 12 -9.11 10.00 7.15
N ASN A 13 -8.73 10.09 8.44
CA ASN A 13 -8.08 11.27 9.01
C ASN A 13 -6.55 11.31 8.78
N PHE A 14 -5.97 10.31 8.12
CA PHE A 14 -4.53 10.20 7.86
C PHE A 14 -4.28 10.13 6.36
N ASN A 15 -3.13 10.63 5.92
CA ASN A 15 -2.78 10.64 4.50
C ASN A 15 -1.49 9.88 4.18
N THR A 16 -0.67 9.57 5.19
CA THR A 16 0.66 9.03 5.01
C THR A 16 0.88 7.84 5.93
N LEU A 17 1.38 6.75 5.35
CA LEU A 17 1.93 5.61 6.08
C LEU A 17 3.37 5.93 6.47
N TYR A 18 3.69 5.81 7.76
CA TYR A 18 5.02 6.04 8.30
C TYR A 18 5.61 4.73 8.82
N LEU A 19 6.72 4.32 8.23
CA LEU A 19 7.38 3.05 8.50
C LEU A 19 8.80 3.33 8.94
N ARG A 20 9.24 2.70 10.03
CA ARG A 20 10.66 2.61 10.37
C ARG A 20 11.12 1.18 10.20
N VAL A 21 11.95 0.98 9.20
CA VAL A 21 12.37 -0.36 8.76
C VAL A 21 13.88 -0.42 8.61
N ARG A 22 14.42 -1.63 8.72
CA ARG A 22 15.81 -1.95 8.35
C ARG A 22 15.77 -3.19 7.47
N GLY A 23 16.38 -3.11 6.31
CA GLY A 23 16.34 -4.18 5.32
C GLY A 23 17.70 -4.57 4.80
N ASP A 24 17.68 -5.64 4.03
CA ASP A 24 18.81 -6.32 3.39
C ASP A 24 19.30 -5.67 2.09
N GLY A 25 18.68 -4.58 1.64
CA GLY A 25 19.02 -3.89 0.39
C GLY A 25 18.15 -4.32 -0.79
N ARG A 26 17.20 -5.24 -0.58
CA ARG A 26 16.34 -5.76 -1.63
C ARG A 26 15.08 -4.89 -1.81
N PRO A 27 14.44 -4.95 -3.00
CA PRO A 27 13.17 -4.28 -3.22
C PRO A 27 12.03 -5.08 -2.58
N TRP A 28 11.38 -4.43 -1.62
CA TRP A 28 10.16 -4.90 -0.99
C TRP A 28 8.95 -4.19 -1.60
N MET A 29 7.78 -4.79 -1.43
CA MET A 29 6.49 -4.21 -1.80
C MET A 29 5.63 -4.14 -0.56
N VAL A 30 5.06 -2.97 -0.30
CA VAL A 30 4.06 -2.76 0.75
C VAL A 30 2.70 -2.86 0.10
N ASN A 31 1.88 -3.78 0.60
CA ASN A 31 0.56 -4.09 0.05
C ASN A 31 -0.49 -3.71 1.08
N ILE A 32 -1.54 -3.01 0.67
CA ILE A 32 -2.68 -2.67 1.50
C ILE A 32 -3.91 -3.31 0.88
N SER A 33 -4.63 -4.12 1.66
CA SER A 33 -5.92 -4.66 1.26
C SER A 33 -7.05 -3.87 1.93
N SER A 34 -8.00 -3.43 1.11
CA SER A 34 -9.26 -2.82 1.56
C SER A 34 -10.41 -3.73 1.13
N GLU A 35 -11.32 -4.06 2.05
CA GLU A 35 -12.44 -4.91 1.68
C GLU A 35 -13.57 -4.09 1.06
N MET A 36 -13.87 -4.43 -0.18
CA MET A 36 -14.96 -3.87 -0.95
C MET A 36 -16.17 -4.79 -0.78
N TYR A 37 -17.36 -4.24 -0.49
CA TYR A 37 -18.59 -5.03 -0.30
C TYR A 37 -18.95 -5.89 -1.52
N PHE A 38 -18.38 -5.60 -2.70
CA PHE A 38 -18.58 -6.39 -3.90
C PHE A 38 -17.60 -7.57 -3.98
N THR A 39 -18.15 -8.78 -4.03
CA THR A 39 -17.45 -10.07 -4.14
C THR A 39 -16.46 -10.18 -5.30
N HIS A 40 -16.55 -9.30 -6.30
CA HIS A 40 -15.70 -9.32 -7.50
C HIS A 40 -14.37 -8.58 -7.33
N GLN A 41 -14.23 -7.73 -6.30
CA GLN A 41 -13.04 -6.91 -6.02
C GLN A 41 -12.22 -7.43 -4.82
N LYS A 42 -12.47 -8.68 -4.43
CA LYS A 42 -11.85 -9.28 -3.23
C LYS A 42 -10.32 -9.45 -3.35
N ASP A 43 -9.78 -9.42 -4.57
CA ASP A 43 -8.36 -9.60 -4.88
C ASP A 43 -7.63 -8.28 -5.17
N ASP A 44 -8.28 -7.15 -4.91
CA ASP A 44 -7.73 -5.83 -5.17
C ASP A 44 -6.76 -5.43 -4.05
N LEU A 45 -5.52 -5.16 -4.45
CA LEU A 45 -4.42 -4.79 -3.58
C LEU A 45 -3.84 -3.46 -4.03
N TYR A 46 -3.56 -2.61 -3.06
CA TYR A 46 -2.84 -1.36 -3.28
C TYR A 46 -1.39 -1.58 -2.94
N ASN A 47 -0.50 -1.31 -3.89
CA ASN A 47 0.90 -1.70 -3.79
C ASN A 47 1.80 -0.48 -3.88
N TYR A 48 2.92 -0.53 -3.19
CA TYR A 48 3.97 0.48 -3.26
C TYR A 48 5.35 -0.18 -3.15
N PHE A 49 6.29 0.24 -3.98
CA PHE A 49 7.66 -0.28 -3.95
C PHE A 49 8.49 0.40 -2.86
N LEU A 50 8.95 -0.39 -1.90
CA LEU A 50 9.83 0.00 -0.81
C LEU A 50 11.25 -0.50 -1.09
N PHE A 51 12.16 0.43 -1.36
CA PHE A 51 13.58 0.12 -1.53
C PHE A 51 14.30 0.26 -0.20
N THR A 52 14.93 -0.82 0.25
CA THR A 52 15.76 -0.79 1.45
C THR A 52 17.20 -0.48 1.06
N ARG A 53 17.93 0.29 1.87
CA ARG A 53 19.32 0.67 1.55
C ARG A 53 20.35 -0.43 1.77
N GLY A 54 20.00 -1.46 2.54
CA GLY A 54 20.96 -2.46 3.00
C GLY A 54 21.87 -1.91 4.10
N GLY A 55 22.25 -2.77 5.04
CA GLY A 55 23.18 -2.42 6.12
C GLY A 55 22.52 -2.22 7.49
N PRO A 56 23.31 -1.85 8.51
CA PRO A 56 22.88 -1.93 9.92
C PRO A 56 21.93 -0.80 10.35
N TYR A 57 21.66 0.18 9.48
CA TYR A 57 20.98 1.42 9.82
C TYR A 57 19.46 1.33 9.62
N TRP A 58 18.72 1.94 10.54
CA TRP A 58 17.28 2.16 10.41
C TRP A 58 16.99 3.25 9.38
N GLN A 59 15.94 3.04 8.58
CA GLN A 59 15.42 4.02 7.64
C GLN A 59 13.96 4.36 7.97
N ASP A 60 13.68 5.66 8.01
CA ASP A 60 12.35 6.22 8.17
C ASP A 60 11.76 6.48 6.78
N VAL A 61 10.64 5.84 6.46
CA VAL A 61 9.98 5.90 5.16
C VAL A 61 8.56 6.42 5.33
N LYS A 62 8.25 7.52 4.66
CA LYS A 62 6.92 8.13 4.60
C LYS A 62 6.33 7.89 3.22
N ILE A 63 5.22 7.16 3.15
CA ILE A 63 4.55 6.78 1.91
C ILE A 63 3.16 7.39 1.94
N PRO A 64 2.88 8.41 1.12
CA PRO A 64 1.52 8.91 0.98
C PRO A 64 0.59 7.84 0.39
N PHE A 65 -0.63 7.73 0.91
CA PHE A 65 -1.63 6.78 0.41
C PHE A 65 -1.99 7.06 -1.07
N SER A 66 -1.85 8.31 -1.53
CA SER A 66 -2.04 8.72 -2.93
C SER A 66 -1.10 8.04 -3.93
N LYS A 67 0.05 7.55 -3.46
CA LYS A 67 1.09 6.93 -4.30
C LYS A 67 0.93 5.42 -4.46
N PHE A 68 0.02 4.79 -3.74
CA PHE A 68 -0.24 3.36 -3.93
C PHE A 68 -1.00 3.13 -5.23
N PHE A 69 -0.55 2.15 -6.01
CA PHE A 69 -1.24 1.74 -7.23
C PHE A 69 -2.07 0.48 -7.00
N LEU A 70 -3.22 0.43 -7.64
CA LEU A 70 -4.11 -0.71 -7.64
C LEU A 70 -3.56 -1.82 -8.54
N SER A 71 -3.45 -3.02 -8.00
CA SER A 71 -3.30 -4.24 -8.76
C SER A 71 -4.35 -5.27 -8.33
N SER A 72 -4.77 -6.10 -9.27
CA SER A 72 -5.71 -7.20 -9.02
C SER A 72 -5.09 -8.48 -9.59
N ARG A 73 -4.97 -9.51 -8.75
CA ARG A 73 -4.34 -10.81 -9.10
C ARG A 73 -2.97 -10.65 -9.78
N GLY A 74 -2.14 -9.73 -9.29
CA GLY A 74 -0.81 -9.46 -9.83
C GLY A 74 -0.76 -8.67 -11.14
N ARG A 75 -1.91 -8.19 -11.65
CA ARG A 75 -1.98 -7.29 -12.81
C ARG A 75 -2.34 -5.88 -12.37
N ILE A 76 -1.51 -4.92 -12.75
CA ILE A 76 -1.80 -3.49 -12.57
C ILE A 76 -3.06 -3.16 -13.35
N GLN A 77 -4.01 -2.49 -12.72
CA GLN A 77 -5.27 -2.12 -13.36
C GLN A 77 -5.11 -0.84 -14.18
N ASP A 78 -5.71 -0.77 -15.37
CA ASP A 78 -5.71 0.45 -16.16
C ASP A 78 -6.53 1.56 -15.48
N ASN A 79 -7.66 1.18 -14.87
CA ASN A 79 -8.52 2.09 -14.14
C ASN A 79 -8.07 2.20 -12.68
N GLN A 80 -7.21 3.15 -12.43
CA GLN A 80 -6.66 3.44 -11.11
C GLN A 80 -7.65 4.27 -10.28
N HIS A 81 -7.88 3.88 -9.02
CA HIS A 81 -8.71 4.61 -8.07
C HIS A 81 -8.00 4.80 -6.72
N PRO A 82 -8.35 5.85 -5.96
CA PRO A 82 -7.75 6.10 -4.66
C PRO A 82 -8.08 4.99 -3.65
N LEU A 83 -7.15 4.78 -2.72
CA LEU A 83 -7.31 3.84 -1.60
C LEU A 83 -8.49 4.24 -0.72
N TRP A 84 -9.32 3.27 -0.36
CA TRP A 84 -10.40 3.46 0.60
C TRP A 84 -9.87 3.35 2.02
N LEU A 85 -9.61 4.53 2.61
CA LEU A 85 -9.03 4.67 3.93
C LEU A 85 -10.01 4.28 5.05
N ASP A 86 -11.31 4.28 4.79
CA ASP A 86 -12.35 3.92 5.76
C ASP A 86 -12.43 2.40 6.04
N LYS A 87 -11.85 1.58 5.16
CA LYS A 87 -12.00 0.11 5.18
C LYS A 87 -10.69 -0.65 4.97
N ILE A 88 -9.61 -0.16 5.58
CA ILE A 88 -8.34 -0.88 5.54
C ILE A 88 -8.43 -2.11 6.44
N ASN A 89 -8.06 -3.26 5.90
CA ASN A 89 -8.10 -4.54 6.61
C ASN A 89 -6.69 -5.03 6.96
N THR A 90 -5.78 -5.06 5.98
CA THR A 90 -4.45 -5.65 6.19
C THR A 90 -3.36 -4.86 5.46
N ILE A 91 -2.20 -4.77 6.11
CA ILE A 91 -0.95 -4.31 5.52
C ILE A 91 -0.03 -5.53 5.42
N GLY A 92 0.49 -5.81 4.22
CA GLY A 92 1.41 -6.90 3.94
C GLY A 92 2.72 -6.39 3.38
N PHE A 93 3.78 -7.17 3.58
CA PHE A 93 5.09 -6.94 2.98
C PHE A 93 5.41 -8.12 2.08
N THR A 94 5.77 -7.84 0.83
CA THR A 94 6.10 -8.87 -0.16
C THR A 94 7.48 -8.60 -0.72
N LEU A 95 8.33 -9.62 -0.74
CA LEU A 95 9.60 -9.57 -1.42
C LEU A 95 9.37 -9.85 -2.91
N GLY A 96 9.55 -8.84 -3.76
CA GLY A 96 9.28 -8.92 -5.21
C GLY A 96 10.50 -9.28 -6.05
N ASP A 97 11.63 -9.51 -5.40
CA ASP A 97 12.91 -9.78 -6.04
C ASP A 97 13.03 -11.29 -6.29
N LYS A 98 12.91 -11.73 -7.55
CA LYS A 98 12.97 -13.15 -7.98
C LYS A 98 14.36 -13.79 -7.79
N VAL A 99 15.11 -13.32 -6.80
CA VAL A 99 16.44 -13.79 -6.43
C VAL A 99 16.28 -14.70 -5.22
N ASP A 100 16.73 -15.93 -5.37
CA ASP A 100 16.77 -16.88 -4.27
C ASP A 100 17.89 -16.51 -3.29
N GLY A 101 17.57 -16.50 -2.00
CA GLY A 101 18.53 -16.16 -0.96
C GLY A 101 17.87 -15.79 0.36
N PRO A 102 18.66 -15.69 1.44
CA PRO A 102 18.16 -15.19 2.71
C PRO A 102 17.61 -13.76 2.53
N PHE A 103 16.51 -13.47 3.20
CA PHE A 103 15.94 -12.13 3.25
C PHE A 103 15.80 -11.70 4.71
N GLN A 104 15.95 -10.40 4.95
CA GLN A 104 15.78 -9.84 6.29
C GLN A 104 15.10 -8.48 6.18
N LEU A 105 13.94 -8.38 6.82
CA LEU A 105 13.23 -7.13 7.02
C LEU A 105 12.90 -7.02 8.50
N GLU A 106 13.45 -6.00 9.14
CA GLU A 106 13.14 -5.62 10.49
C GLU A 106 12.25 -4.39 10.47
N ILE A 107 11.22 -4.41 11.32
CA ILE A 107 10.24 -3.35 11.43
C ILE A 107 10.24 -2.92 12.89
N ASP A 108 10.57 -1.67 13.14
CA ASP A 108 10.51 -1.07 14.48
C ASP A 108 9.05 -0.66 14.78
N PHE A 109 8.48 0.15 13.89
CA PHE A 109 7.08 0.53 13.97
C PHE A 109 6.43 0.74 12.61
N ILE A 110 5.10 0.61 12.63
CA ILE A 110 4.19 1.01 11.57
C ILE A 110 3.23 2.03 12.18
N ALA A 111 3.22 3.24 11.64
CA ALA A 111 2.39 4.34 12.10
C ALA A 111 1.67 4.99 10.93
N VAL A 112 0.63 5.75 11.24
CA VAL A 112 -0.08 6.60 10.29
C VAL A 112 0.08 8.05 10.73
N CYS A 113 0.26 8.94 9.77
CA CYS A 113 0.45 10.37 10.00
C CYS A 113 -0.46 11.17 9.08
N ASN A 114 -0.91 12.32 9.58
CA ASN A 114 -1.58 13.32 8.77
C ASN A 114 -0.57 14.44 8.47
N ASP A 115 -0.02 14.44 7.27
CA ASP A 115 0.87 15.47 6.78
C ASP A 115 0.07 16.58 6.07
N ARG A 116 -0.16 17.69 6.76
CA ARG A 116 -0.95 18.82 6.20
C ARG A 116 -0.30 19.47 4.97
N ALA A 117 0.99 19.23 4.70
CA ALA A 117 1.64 19.73 3.50
C ALA A 117 1.34 18.86 2.26
N HIS A 118 0.88 17.62 2.47
CA HIS A 118 0.57 16.69 1.39
C HIS A 118 -0.90 16.82 0.97
N THR A 119 -1.14 17.47 -0.17
CA THR A 119 -2.47 17.76 -0.74
C THR A 119 -2.81 16.89 -1.96
N GLU A 120 -1.92 15.98 -2.35
CA GLU A 120 -2.13 15.13 -3.52
C GLU A 120 -3.21 14.08 -3.21
N GLU A 121 -4.35 14.18 -3.91
CA GLU A 121 -5.46 13.24 -3.76
C GLU A 121 -5.19 11.92 -4.51
N PHE A 122 -4.51 11.97 -5.66
CA PHE A 122 -4.21 10.78 -6.46
C PHE A 122 -3.06 11.03 -7.45
N ALA A 123 -2.02 10.18 -7.41
CA ALA A 123 -0.82 10.35 -8.23
C ALA A 123 -0.95 9.82 -9.68
N TYR A 124 -1.97 9.01 -9.97
CA TYR A 124 -2.09 8.30 -11.26
C TYR A 124 -3.11 8.97 -12.19
N GLU A 125 -2.72 9.18 -13.44
CA GLU A 125 -3.56 9.78 -14.46
C GLU A 125 -4.78 8.90 -14.76
N LYS A 126 -5.97 9.51 -14.74
CA LYS A 126 -7.20 8.89 -15.25
C LYS A 126 -7.32 9.20 -16.74
N TYR A 127 -6.91 8.28 -17.60
CA TYR A 127 -7.10 8.45 -19.04
C TYR A 127 -8.59 8.53 -19.37
N LYS A 128 -9.02 9.59 -20.08
CA LYS A 128 -10.34 9.61 -20.73
C LYS A 128 -10.35 8.51 -21.79
N ARG A 129 -11.07 7.41 -21.55
CA ARG A 129 -11.35 6.42 -22.60
C ARG A 129 -12.34 7.05 -23.60
N ASN A 130 -11.81 7.41 -24.78
CA ASN A 130 -12.50 7.90 -25.98
C ASN A 130 -13.12 9.32 -25.94
N PRO A 131 -13.21 9.99 -27.11
CA PRO A 131 -13.94 11.25 -27.26
C PRO A 131 -15.44 11.00 -27.08
N GLU A 132 -16.13 11.97 -26.49
CA GLU A 132 -17.59 12.03 -26.41
C GLU A 132 -18.13 12.11 -27.84
N VAL A 133 -18.89 11.08 -28.26
CA VAL A 133 -19.72 11.10 -29.47
C VAL A 133 -21.10 11.64 -29.16
#